data_AF-A0A936SVF5-F1
#
_entry.id   AF-A0A936SVF5-F1
#
_cell.length_a   1.000
_cell.length_b   1.000
_cell.length_c   1.000
_cell.angle_alpha   90.00
_cell.angle_beta   90.00
_cell.angle_gamma   90.00
#
_symmetry.space_group_name_H-M   'P 1'
#
loop_
_entity.id
_entity.type
_entity.pdbx_description
1 polymer ?
#
loop_
_entity_poly.entity_id
_entity_poly.type
_entity_poly.pdbx_seq_one_letter_code
_entity_poly.pdbx_strand_id
1 'polypeptide(L)'
;MYPLHPLTVHLPIGLLAGNAALTLLYLRRGDRALEVSAFHCLWLGWIGALLAVAGGTIDAARQLAAITDPSRAALGWVNAHALVGLAILVVYWQAWQLRRRNPAILDAPATRRGYLIRLGLGIALVLLDGWLGGHLVYTLRLGVGH
;
A
#
# COMPACT_ATOMS: atom_id res chain seq x y z
N MET A 1 0.11 -8.99 23.77
CA MET A 1 0.93 -9.25 22.58
C MET A 1 0.96 -7.99 21.72
N TYR A 2 2.09 -7.64 21.12
CA TYR A 2 2.19 -6.43 20.29
C TYR A 2 1.52 -6.64 18.92
N PRO A 3 0.83 -5.61 18.39
CA PRO A 3 0.20 -5.68 17.06
C PRO A 3 1.29 -5.77 15.98
N LEU A 4 1.10 -6.64 15.00
CA LEU A 4 2.04 -6.87 13.89
C LEU A 4 1.90 -5.79 12.82
N HIS A 5 0.68 -5.32 12.58
CA HIS A 5 0.38 -4.40 11.48
C HIS A 5 1.11 -3.05 11.57
N PRO A 6 1.16 -2.33 12.72
CA PRO A 6 1.88 -1.06 12.80
C PRO A 6 3.39 -1.19 12.48
N LEU A 7 3.99 -2.34 12.78
CA LEU A 7 5.40 -2.61 12.50
C LEU A 7 5.66 -2.90 11.01
N THR A 8 4.68 -3.48 10.32
CA THR A 8 4.84 -3.98 8.94
C THR A 8 4.40 -2.99 7.87
N VAL A 9 3.66 -1.93 8.21
CA VAL A 9 3.15 -0.95 7.21
C VAL A 9 4.18 0.07 6.74
N HIS A 10 5.17 0.42 7.57
CA HIS A 10 6.07 1.55 7.27
C HIS A 10 6.97 1.28 6.07
N LEU A 11 7.55 0.07 6.01
CA LEU A 11 8.42 -0.35 4.92
C LEU A 11 7.73 -0.34 3.55
N PRO A 12 6.57 -1.01 3.34
CA PRO A 12 5.88 -0.97 2.07
C PRO A 12 5.41 0.43 1.69
N ILE A 13 4.97 1.26 2.64
CA ILE A 13 4.63 2.67 2.35
C ILE A 13 5.84 3.41 1.77
N GLY A 14 7.00 3.31 2.43
CA GLY A 14 8.24 3.94 1.97
C GLY A 14 8.69 3.45 0.59
N LEU A 15 8.59 2.14 0.35
CA LEU A 15 8.94 1.53 -0.95
C LEU A 15 7.97 1.95 -2.06
N LEU A 16 6.66 1.93 -1.83
CA LEU A 16 5.68 2.31 -2.84
C LEU A 16 5.73 3.82 -3.16
N ALA A 17 5.95 4.66 -2.14
CA ALA A 17 6.25 6.08 -2.33
C ALA A 17 7.58 6.30 -3.08
N GLY A 18 8.61 5.55 -2.71
CA GLY A 18 9.91 5.55 -3.37
C GLY A 18 9.81 5.15 -4.84
N ASN A 19 8.99 4.16 -5.18
CA ASN A 19 8.72 3.79 -6.57
C ASN A 19 8.17 4.96 -7.38
N ALA A 20 7.15 5.66 -6.87
CA ALA A 20 6.56 6.80 -7.56
C ALA A 20 7.58 7.96 -7.70
N ALA A 21 8.27 8.31 -6.62
CA ALA A 21 9.26 9.38 -6.60
C ALA A 21 10.42 9.12 -7.57
N LEU A 22 11.01 7.92 -7.52
CA LEU A 22 12.13 7.53 -8.39
C LEU A 22 11.68 7.41 -9.85
N THR A 23 10.45 6.97 -10.13
CA THR A 23 9.90 6.97 -11.49
C THR A 23 9.81 8.39 -12.03
N LEU A 24 9.31 9.36 -11.25
CA LEU A 24 9.27 10.76 -11.66
C LEU A 24 10.68 11.35 -11.85
N LEU A 25 11.63 10.98 -10.98
CA LEU A 25 13.02 11.44 -11.09
C LEU A 25 13.69 10.91 -12.36
N TYR A 26 13.46 9.63 -12.67
CA TYR A 26 13.90 9.01 -13.92
C TYR A 26 13.32 9.74 -15.14
N LEU A 27 12.02 10.01 -15.17
CA LEU A 27 11.39 10.73 -16.30
C LEU A 27 11.95 12.14 -16.51
N ARG A 28 12.52 12.76 -15.46
CA ARG A 28 13.18 14.07 -15.55
C ARG A 28 14.65 13.98 -15.95
N ARG A 29 15.38 12.96 -15.47
CA ARG A 29 16.85 12.87 -15.58
C ARG A 29 17.34 11.89 -16.64
N GLY A 30 16.52 10.94 -17.06
CA GLY A 30 16.90 9.86 -17.99
C GLY A 30 17.86 8.81 -17.41
N ASP A 31 18.24 8.91 -16.13
CA ASP A 31 19.19 8.01 -15.48
C ASP A 31 18.58 6.63 -15.20
N ARG A 32 19.08 5.60 -15.88
CA ARG A 32 18.61 4.21 -15.78
C ARG A 32 18.78 3.63 -14.38
N ALA A 33 19.69 4.11 -13.55
CA ALA A 33 19.81 3.65 -12.17
C ALA A 33 18.52 3.96 -11.37
N LEU A 34 17.95 5.16 -11.55
CA LEU A 34 16.68 5.55 -10.93
C LEU A 34 15.51 4.66 -11.37
N GLU A 35 15.50 4.29 -12.65
CA GLU A 35 14.49 3.40 -13.22
C GLU A 35 14.55 2.01 -12.57
N VAL A 36 15.75 1.45 -12.47
CA VAL A 36 15.99 0.14 -11.84
C VAL A 36 15.61 0.19 -10.37
N SER A 37 16.03 1.22 -9.63
CA SER A 37 15.64 1.39 -8.22
C SER A 37 14.13 1.53 -8.05
N ALA A 38 13.46 2.29 -8.93
CA ALA A 38 12.00 2.42 -8.91
C ALA A 38 11.31 1.07 -9.10
N PHE A 39 11.81 0.23 -10.02
CA PHE A 39 11.26 -1.11 -10.24
C PHE A 39 11.43 -2.01 -9.00
N HIS A 40 12.58 -1.98 -8.33
CA HIS A 40 12.80 -2.74 -7.10
C HIS A 40 11.87 -2.30 -5.97
N CYS A 41 11.73 -0.99 -5.80
CA CYS A 41 10.78 -0.40 -4.85
C CYS A 41 9.34 -0.87 -5.11
N LEU A 42 8.93 -1.03 -6.37
CA LEU A 42 7.58 -1.47 -6.73
C LEU A 42 7.29 -2.89 -6.24
N TRP A 43 8.09 -3.86 -6.65
CA TRP A 43 7.78 -5.26 -6.36
C TRP A 43 8.06 -5.62 -4.90
N LEU A 44 9.12 -5.05 -4.28
CA LEU A 44 9.39 -5.22 -2.85
C LEU A 44 8.31 -4.55 -2.00
N GLY A 45 7.88 -3.33 -2.39
CA GLY A 45 6.80 -2.63 -1.72
C GLY A 45 5.48 -3.39 -1.81
N TRP A 46 5.19 -4.01 -2.95
CA TRP A 46 4.01 -4.86 -3.11
C TRP A 46 4.04 -6.12 -2.23
N ILE A 47 5.19 -6.81 -2.14
CA ILE A 47 5.36 -7.94 -1.20
C ILE A 47 5.21 -7.47 0.24
N GLY A 48 5.81 -6.34 0.62
CA GLY A 48 5.64 -5.78 1.95
C GLY A 48 4.17 -5.44 2.26
N ALA A 49 3.43 -4.92 1.28
CA ALA A 49 2.00 -4.62 1.44
C ALA A 49 1.18 -5.89 1.66
N LEU A 50 1.52 -7.00 0.99
CA LEU A 50 0.87 -8.30 1.25
C LEU A 50 1.07 -8.74 2.69
N LEU A 51 2.29 -8.63 3.21
CA LEU A 51 2.61 -8.96 4.60
C LEU A 51 1.87 -8.04 5.58
N ALA A 52 1.78 -6.75 5.27
CA ALA A 52 1.05 -5.79 6.09
C ALA A 52 -0.46 -6.09 6.15
N VAL A 53 -1.08 -6.44 5.02
CA VAL A 53 -2.50 -6.84 4.95
C VAL A 53 -2.74 -8.15 5.70
N ALA A 54 -1.85 -9.14 5.56
CA ALA A 54 -1.93 -10.38 6.34
C ALA A 54 -1.82 -10.10 7.84
N GLY A 55 -0.85 -9.29 8.27
CA GLY A 55 -0.68 -8.88 9.66
C GLY A 55 -1.91 -8.15 10.21
N GLY A 56 -2.44 -7.19 9.45
CA GLY A 56 -3.68 -6.46 9.80
C GLY A 56 -4.90 -7.36 9.93
N THR A 57 -5.01 -8.36 9.05
CA THR A 57 -6.11 -9.35 9.09
C THR A 57 -6.03 -10.22 10.34
N ILE A 58 -4.82 -10.68 10.70
CA ILE A 58 -4.58 -11.46 11.91
C ILE A 58 -4.90 -10.63 13.17
N ASP A 59 -4.42 -9.39 13.23
CA ASP A 59 -4.67 -8.49 14.35
C ASP A 59 -6.17 -8.17 14.49
N ALA A 60 -6.87 -7.92 13.39
CA ALA A 60 -8.31 -7.68 13.37
C ALA A 60 -9.10 -8.92 13.81
N ALA A 61 -8.77 -10.11 13.30
CA ALA A 61 -9.45 -11.35 13.68
C ALA A 61 -9.30 -11.66 15.18
N ARG A 62 -8.11 -11.43 15.74
CA ARG A 62 -7.85 -11.58 17.19
C ARG A 62 -8.67 -10.60 18.02
N GLN A 63 -8.72 -9.33 17.62
CA GLN A 63 -9.50 -8.31 18.33
C GLN A 63 -10.99 -8.60 18.26
N LEU A 64 -11.52 -8.98 17.09
CA LEU A 64 -12.93 -9.35 16.95
C LEU A 64 -13.31 -10.57 17.80
N ALA A 65 -12.44 -11.59 17.86
CA ALA A 65 -12.70 -12.77 18.68
C ALA A 65 -12.74 -12.46 20.19
N ALA A 66 -12.12 -11.36 20.63
CA ALA A 66 -12.10 -10.93 22.02
C ALA A 66 -13.31 -10.03 22.40
N ILE A 67 -14.10 -9.56 21.42
CA ILE A 67 -15.22 -8.62 21.65
C ILE A 67 -16.55 -9.34 21.48
N THR A 68 -17.40 -9.30 22.50
CA THR A 68 -18.71 -9.99 22.50
C THR A 68 -19.78 -9.29 21.65
N ASP A 69 -19.73 -7.95 21.50
CA ASP A 69 -20.63 -7.18 20.64
C ASP A 69 -19.92 -5.93 20.06
N PRO A 70 -19.20 -6.07 18.93
CA PRO A 70 -18.47 -4.96 18.33
C PRO A 70 -19.44 -3.96 17.67
N SER A 71 -19.26 -2.67 17.96
CA SER A 71 -20.11 -1.63 17.36
C SER A 71 -20.07 -1.68 15.83
N ARG A 72 -21.24 -1.59 15.17
CA ARG A 72 -21.35 -1.58 13.70
C ARG A 72 -20.52 -0.47 13.06
N ALA A 73 -20.42 0.67 13.73
CA ALA A 73 -19.60 1.80 13.27
C ALA A 73 -18.11 1.43 13.25
N ALA A 74 -17.57 0.81 14.30
CA ALA A 74 -16.18 0.38 14.34
C ALA A 74 -15.86 -0.68 13.27
N LEU A 75 -16.76 -1.65 13.08
CA LEU A 75 -16.64 -2.64 12.01
C LEU A 75 -16.63 -1.98 10.62
N GLY A 76 -17.45 -0.94 10.42
CA GLY A 76 -17.46 -0.17 9.17
C GLY A 76 -16.09 0.45 8.87
N TRP A 77 -15.44 1.05 9.86
CA TRP A 77 -14.11 1.63 9.71
C TRP A 77 -13.02 0.58 9.45
N VAL A 78 -13.06 -0.55 10.18
CA VAL A 78 -12.12 -1.67 9.95
C VAL A 78 -12.27 -2.23 8.53
N ASN A 79 -13.50 -2.44 8.07
CA ASN A 79 -13.77 -2.94 6.73
C ASN A 79 -13.37 -1.93 5.64
N ALA A 80 -13.59 -0.63 5.88
CA ALA A 80 -13.17 0.42 4.96
C ALA A 80 -11.64 0.42 4.79
N HIS A 81 -10.89 0.37 5.90
CA HIS A 81 -9.44 0.27 5.88
C HIS A 81 -8.97 -1.01 5.17
N ALA A 82 -9.53 -2.17 5.51
CA ALA A 82 -9.18 -3.43 4.87
C ALA A 82 -9.46 -3.41 3.34
N LEU A 83 -10.59 -2.82 2.92
CA LEU A 83 -10.94 -2.70 1.50
C LEU A 83 -9.97 -1.81 0.74
N VAL A 84 -9.55 -0.68 1.32
CA VAL A 84 -8.54 0.19 0.69
C VAL A 84 -7.19 -0.53 0.62
N GLY A 85 -6.78 -1.26 1.67
CA GLY A 85 -5.60 -2.13 1.64
C GLY A 85 -5.63 -3.17 0.50
N LEU A 86 -6.77 -3.83 0.28
CA LEU A 86 -6.95 -4.74 -0.86
C LEU A 86 -6.88 -4.00 -2.22
N ALA A 87 -7.46 -2.80 -2.31
CA ALA A 87 -7.37 -1.99 -3.52
C ALA A 87 -5.92 -1.60 -3.85
N ILE A 88 -5.11 -1.25 -2.85
CA ILE A 88 -3.66 -1.00 -2.99
C ILE A 88 -2.97 -2.23 -3.59
N LEU A 89 -3.22 -3.42 -3.05
CA LEU A 89 -2.64 -4.66 -3.55
C LEU A 89 -2.98 -4.91 -5.01
N VAL A 90 -4.24 -4.71 -5.41
CA VAL A 90 -4.69 -4.90 -6.79
C VAL A 90 -4.06 -3.88 -7.72
N VAL A 91 -4.06 -2.60 -7.35
CA VAL A 91 -3.53 -1.51 -8.21
C VAL A 91 -2.02 -1.67 -8.42
N TYR A 92 -1.26 -1.94 -7.37
CA TYR A 92 0.18 -2.13 -7.49
C TYR A 92 0.55 -3.47 -8.14
N TRP A 93 -0.25 -4.52 -7.95
CA TRP A 93 -0.11 -5.74 -8.74
C TRP A 93 -0.24 -5.45 -10.24
N GLN A 94 -1.28 -4.71 -10.65
CA GLN A 94 -1.47 -4.34 -12.05
C GLN A 94 -0.30 -3.50 -12.58
N ALA A 95 0.16 -2.50 -11.80
CA ALA A 95 1.32 -1.70 -12.17
C ALA A 95 2.58 -2.56 -12.35
N TRP A 96 2.82 -3.51 -11.45
CA TRP A 96 3.93 -4.45 -11.53
C TRP A 96 3.82 -5.36 -12.76
N GLN A 97 2.64 -5.92 -13.04
CA GLN A 97 2.41 -6.76 -14.21
C GLN A 97 2.63 -6.00 -15.52
N LEU A 98 2.17 -4.76 -15.62
CA LEU A 98 2.44 -3.90 -16.78
C LEU A 98 3.93 -3.70 -16.98
N ARG A 99 4.67 -3.40 -15.91
CA ARG A 99 6.11 -3.18 -15.98
C ARG A 99 6.89 -4.45 -16.30
N ARG A 100 6.48 -5.59 -15.74
CA ARG A 100 7.09 -6.91 -15.97
C ARG A 100 6.92 -7.36 -17.42
N ARG A 101 5.75 -7.13 -18.01
CA ARG A 101 5.43 -7.49 -19.41
C ARG A 101 6.05 -6.54 -20.43
N ASN A 102 6.27 -5.28 -20.03
CA ASN A 102 6.89 -4.27 -20.87
C ASN A 102 7.93 -3.47 -20.05
N PRO A 103 9.19 -3.90 -20.01
CA PRO A 103 10.25 -3.17 -19.31
C PRO A 103 10.42 -1.73 -19.82
N ALA A 104 10.19 -1.51 -21.12
CA ALA A 104 10.27 -0.22 -21.81
C ALA A 104 8.98 0.63 -21.71
N ILE A 105 8.06 0.33 -20.77
CA ILE A 105 6.76 1.02 -20.65
C ILE A 105 6.87 2.54 -20.45
N LEU A 106 8.04 3.03 -19.99
CA LEU A 106 8.27 4.45 -19.76
C LEU A 106 8.78 5.21 -21.00
N ASP A 107 9.24 4.50 -22.03
CA ASP A 107 9.84 5.09 -23.24
C ASP A 107 8.77 5.68 -24.17
N ALA A 108 7.59 5.05 -24.27
CA ALA A 108 6.50 5.47 -25.15
C ALA A 108 5.38 6.23 -24.38
N PRO A 109 4.96 7.43 -24.81
CA PRO A 109 3.95 8.22 -24.08
C PRO A 109 2.61 7.51 -23.85
N ALA A 110 2.14 6.75 -24.84
CA ALA A 110 0.83 6.09 -24.79
C ALA A 110 0.76 5.00 -23.70
N THR A 111 1.79 4.15 -23.61
CA THR A 111 1.87 3.08 -22.60
C THR A 111 2.26 3.64 -21.22
N ARG A 112 3.14 4.65 -21.18
CA ARG A 112 3.56 5.35 -19.96
C ARG A 112 2.39 5.95 -19.19
N ARG A 113 1.45 6.59 -19.88
CA ARG A 113 0.30 7.26 -19.23
C ARG A 113 -0.50 6.29 -18.36
N GLY A 114 -0.81 5.09 -18.88
CA GLY A 114 -1.57 4.08 -18.14
C GLY A 114 -0.83 3.53 -16.90
N TYR A 115 0.50 3.47 -16.95
CA TYR A 115 1.34 3.10 -15.81
C TYR A 115 1.37 4.21 -14.75
N LEU A 116 1.59 5.46 -15.17
CA LEU A 116 1.65 6.61 -14.25
C LEU A 116 0.30 6.87 -13.55
N ILE A 117 -0.83 6.67 -14.22
CA ILE A 117 -2.15 6.76 -13.60
C ILE A 117 -2.29 5.73 -12.46
N ARG A 118 -1.80 4.50 -12.65
CA ARG A 118 -1.85 3.47 -11.60
C ARG A 118 -0.92 3.80 -10.44
N LEU A 119 0.26 4.35 -10.70
CA LEU A 119 1.14 4.81 -9.62
C LEU A 119 0.50 5.96 -8.84
N GLY A 120 -0.08 6.95 -9.52
CA GLY A 120 -0.79 8.06 -8.89
C GLY A 120 -1.99 7.61 -8.05
N LEU A 121 -2.81 6.70 -8.61
CA LEU A 121 -3.92 6.07 -7.88
C LEU A 121 -3.40 5.28 -6.66
N GLY A 122 -2.33 4.51 -6.83
CA GLY A 122 -1.69 3.77 -5.74
C GLY A 122 -1.25 4.67 -4.59
N ILE A 123 -0.61 5.80 -4.89
CA ILE A 123 -0.22 6.79 -3.87
C ILE A 123 -1.45 7.40 -3.18
N ALA A 124 -2.48 7.78 -3.92
CA ALA A 124 -3.71 8.32 -3.34
C ALA A 124 -4.36 7.30 -2.38
N LEU A 125 -4.40 6.02 -2.76
CA LEU A 125 -4.91 4.95 -1.92
C LEU A 125 -4.04 4.74 -0.68
N VAL A 126 -2.70 4.74 -0.80
CA VAL A 126 -1.78 4.63 0.35
C VAL A 126 -1.99 5.77 1.36
N LEU A 127 -2.18 7.00 0.88
CA LEU A 127 -2.46 8.15 1.75
C LEU A 127 -3.81 8.02 2.45
N LEU A 128 -4.86 7.61 1.71
CA LEU A 128 -6.18 7.36 2.26
C LEU A 128 -6.14 6.25 3.31
N ASP A 129 -5.47 5.15 3.01
CA ASP A 129 -5.35 3.99 3.90
C ASP A 129 -4.57 4.33 5.17
N GLY A 130 -3.48 5.09 5.05
CA GLY A 130 -2.72 5.58 6.19
C GLY A 130 -3.53 6.50 7.09
N TRP A 131 -4.39 7.36 6.51
CA TRP A 131 -5.32 8.19 7.29
C TRP A 131 -6.40 7.35 7.99
N LEU A 132 -6.99 6.37 7.29
CA LEU A 132 -7.95 5.43 7.88
C LEU A 132 -7.33 4.66 9.05
N GLY A 133 -6.13 4.09 8.85
CA GLY A 133 -5.38 3.40 9.91
C GLY A 133 -5.09 4.31 11.11
N GLY A 134 -4.70 5.57 10.87
CA GLY A 134 -4.55 6.57 11.92
C GLY A 134 -5.85 6.81 12.69
N HIS A 135 -6.99 6.92 12.00
CA HIS A 135 -8.30 7.08 12.65
C HIS A 135 -8.65 5.86 13.53
N LEU A 136 -8.40 4.64 13.05
CA LEU A 136 -8.60 3.40 13.83
C LEU A 136 -7.80 3.42 15.14
N VAL A 137 -6.52 3.82 15.07
CA VAL A 137 -5.62 3.83 16.23
C VAL A 137 -5.97 4.96 17.18
N TYR A 138 -6.07 6.20 16.70
CA TYR A 138 -6.16 7.38 17.56
C TYR A 138 -7.59 7.70 18.02
N THR A 139 -8.62 7.30 17.27
CA THR A 139 -10.02 7.58 17.63
C THR A 139 -10.69 6.35 18.23
N LEU A 140 -10.56 5.19 17.58
CA LEU A 140 -11.23 3.96 18.00
C LEU A 140 -10.39 3.10 18.95
N ARG A 141 -9.13 3.48 19.21
CA ARG A 141 -8.18 2.74 20.06
C ARG A 141 -8.00 1.28 19.64
N LEU A 142 -8.10 1.00 18.35
CA LEU A 142 -7.80 -0.32 17.79
C LEU A 142 -6.31 -0.43 17.50
N GLY A 143 -5.69 -1.55 17.87
CA GLY A 143 -4.26 -1.77 17.61
C GLY A 143 -3.30 -0.99 18.53
N VAL A 144 -3.77 -0.52 19.69
CA VAL A 144 -2.89 -0.14 20.81
C VAL A 144 -2.80 -1.32 21.77
N GLY A 145 -1.58 -1.66 22.22
CA GLY A 145 -1.39 -2.72 23.21
C GLY A 145 -2.07 -2.35 24.52
N HIS A 146 -2.80 -3.31 25.11
CA HIS A 146 -3.22 -3.26 26.51
C HIS A 146 -2.12 -3.81 27.42
#